data_AF-A0A2J4G7Q2-F1
#
_entry.id   AF-A0A2J4G7Q2-F1
#
_cell.length_a   1.000
_cell.length_b   1.000
_cell.length_c   1.000
_cell.angle_alpha   90.00
_cell.angle_beta   90.00
_cell.angle_gamma   90.00
#
_symmetry.space_group_name_H-M   'P 1'
#
loop_
_entity.id
_entity.type
_entity.pdbx_description
1 polymer ?
#
loop_
_entity_poly.entity_id
_entity_poly.type
_entity_poly.pdbx_seq_one_letter_code
_entity_poly.pdbx_strand_id
1 'polypeptide(L)'
;MSEWLSIAETIAVVASVVGTVSGATYWLGRKLASLENRVAGLERKFGGLESHIDQLESRVAGLELAVGKLEARITQLEKKIGDLEERVSALEGRMGDLEEKLAALELRVTKLEERLSALELRVGRVEERLSALEGKVGDLGERLSALELRVTQLEERLEQRIGRVEEKVSRLGRGVRSVNELFLDIFGYEGVLRAEAVTFAKSELARVLELAENPLTKEEWSRLKQLLEKDDLNLEEAQELYRIADKLVEEHGDRIEVWKLLWYSRLWIGINWRRMAEQRKKAQQQAAQQA
;
A
#
# COMPACT_ATOMS: atom_id res chain seq x y z
N MET A 1 -3.64 -187.09 2.14
CA MET A 1 -3.54 -186.19 3.31
C MET A 1 -2.69 -184.94 3.03
N SER A 2 -1.89 -184.91 1.95
CA SER A 2 -1.03 -183.77 1.56
C SER A 2 -1.75 -182.61 0.83
N GLU A 3 -2.88 -182.87 0.15
CA GLU A 3 -3.61 -181.83 -0.59
C GLU A 3 -4.35 -180.83 0.30
N TRP A 4 -4.86 -181.25 1.47
CA TRP A 4 -5.60 -180.38 2.39
C TRP A 4 -4.70 -179.40 3.17
N LEU A 5 -3.45 -179.77 3.44
CA LEU A 5 -2.45 -178.88 4.07
C LEU A 5 -1.97 -177.77 3.10
N SER A 6 -1.81 -178.09 1.82
CA SER A 6 -1.47 -177.12 0.75
C SER A 6 -2.57 -176.07 0.55
N ILE A 7 -3.84 -176.49 0.61
CA ILE A 7 -4.99 -175.59 0.52
C ILE A 7 -5.06 -174.65 1.75
N ALA A 8 -4.75 -175.16 2.95
CA ALA A 8 -4.74 -174.34 4.16
C ALA A 8 -3.59 -173.30 4.16
N GLU A 9 -2.38 -173.67 3.72
CA GLU A 9 -1.25 -172.74 3.58
C GLU A 9 -1.53 -171.67 2.51
N THR A 10 -2.08 -172.06 1.36
CA THR A 10 -2.44 -171.09 0.31
C THR A 10 -3.54 -170.15 0.76
N ILE A 11 -4.55 -170.62 1.49
CA ILE A 11 -5.57 -169.76 2.11
C ILE A 11 -4.94 -168.81 3.14
N ALA A 12 -3.99 -169.27 3.96
CA ALA A 12 -3.30 -168.43 4.93
C ALA A 12 -2.44 -167.35 4.25
N VAL A 13 -1.74 -167.68 3.16
CA VAL A 13 -1.00 -166.71 2.34
C VAL A 13 -1.96 -165.72 1.69
N VAL A 14 -3.07 -166.17 1.13
CA VAL A 14 -4.10 -165.30 0.53
C VAL A 14 -4.72 -164.39 1.59
N ALA A 15 -5.04 -164.90 2.78
CA ALA A 15 -5.57 -164.10 3.89
C ALA A 15 -4.56 -163.05 4.39
N SER A 16 -3.27 -163.41 4.46
CA SER A 16 -2.18 -162.48 4.78
C SER A 16 -2.02 -161.41 3.70
N VAL A 17 -2.04 -161.79 2.41
CA VAL A 17 -2.00 -160.84 1.30
C VAL A 17 -3.21 -159.92 1.35
N VAL A 18 -4.42 -160.45 1.54
CA VAL A 18 -5.64 -159.64 1.68
C VAL A 18 -5.55 -158.71 2.90
N GLY A 19 -4.99 -159.15 4.02
CA GLY A 19 -4.75 -158.31 5.20
C GLY A 19 -3.75 -157.18 4.94
N THR A 20 -2.62 -157.47 4.27
CA THR A 20 -1.63 -156.45 3.89
C THR A 20 -2.16 -155.47 2.84
N VAL A 21 -2.93 -155.96 1.86
CA VAL A 21 -3.63 -155.13 0.87
C VAL A 21 -4.68 -154.26 1.55
N SER A 22 -5.45 -154.80 2.49
CA SER A 22 -6.45 -154.06 3.28
C SER A 22 -5.81 -153.01 4.20
N GLY A 23 -4.65 -153.32 4.79
CA GLY A 23 -3.85 -152.37 5.55
C GLY A 23 -3.27 -151.26 4.67
N ALA A 24 -2.79 -151.60 3.47
CA ALA A 24 -2.29 -150.65 2.49
C ALA A 24 -3.41 -149.74 1.96
N THR A 25 -4.59 -150.28 1.66
CA THR A 25 -5.75 -149.47 1.23
C THR A 25 -6.26 -148.57 2.34
N TYR A 26 -6.30 -149.04 3.60
CA TYR A 26 -6.64 -148.22 4.76
C TYR A 26 -5.61 -147.10 4.99
N TRP A 27 -4.31 -147.42 4.90
CA TRP A 27 -3.23 -146.44 5.03
C TRP A 27 -3.25 -145.40 3.90
N LEU A 28 -3.44 -145.84 2.66
CA LEU A 28 -3.61 -144.98 1.50
C LEU A 28 -4.85 -144.08 1.63
N GLY A 29 -5.99 -144.63 2.08
CA GLY A 29 -7.20 -143.85 2.34
C GLY A 29 -6.99 -142.79 3.42
N ARG A 30 -6.27 -143.11 4.50
CA ARG A 30 -5.91 -142.15 5.55
C ARG A 30 -4.93 -141.09 5.05
N LYS A 31 -3.97 -141.45 4.18
CA LYS A 31 -3.07 -140.50 3.52
C LYS A 31 -3.82 -139.59 2.55
N LEU A 32 -4.77 -140.12 1.79
CA LEU A 32 -5.64 -139.35 0.89
C LEU A 32 -6.47 -138.34 1.69
N ALA A 33 -7.13 -138.77 2.75
CA ALA A 33 -7.89 -137.87 3.65
C ALA A 33 -6.99 -136.80 4.29
N SER A 34 -5.74 -137.14 4.63
CA SER A 34 -4.76 -136.15 5.13
C SER A 34 -4.35 -135.15 4.06
N LEU A 35 -4.18 -135.59 2.80
CA LEU A 35 -3.88 -134.71 1.67
C LEU A 35 -5.07 -133.80 1.34
N GLU A 36 -6.29 -134.33 1.30
CA GLU A 36 -7.52 -133.56 1.12
C GLU A 36 -7.66 -132.45 2.18
N ASN A 37 -7.42 -132.77 3.45
CA ASN A 37 -7.44 -131.76 4.52
C ASN A 37 -6.35 -130.69 4.35
N ARG A 38 -5.17 -131.06 3.84
CA ARG A 38 -4.10 -130.09 3.54
C ARG A 38 -4.46 -129.22 2.34
N VAL A 39 -5.04 -129.79 1.28
CA VAL A 39 -5.53 -129.06 0.10
C VAL A 39 -6.63 -128.08 0.50
N ALA A 40 -7.64 -128.52 1.25
CA ALA A 40 -8.69 -127.64 1.79
C ALA A 40 -8.15 -126.56 2.74
N GLY A 41 -7.04 -126.84 3.44
CA GLY A 41 -6.32 -125.85 4.24
C GLY A 41 -5.58 -124.81 3.40
N LEU A 42 -4.99 -125.23 2.28
CA LEU A 42 -4.33 -124.34 1.31
C LEU A 42 -5.34 -123.48 0.56
N GLU A 43 -6.47 -124.04 0.13
CA GLU A 43 -7.55 -123.28 -0.52
C GLU A 43 -8.08 -122.15 0.37
N ARG A 44 -8.31 -122.43 1.66
CA ARG A 44 -8.69 -121.39 2.63
C ARG A 44 -7.63 -120.31 2.80
N LYS A 45 -6.35 -120.67 2.81
CA LYS A 45 -5.25 -119.69 2.85
C LYS A 45 -5.18 -118.87 1.57
N PHE A 46 -5.39 -119.49 0.41
CA PHE A 46 -5.44 -118.80 -0.89
C PHE A 46 -6.58 -117.80 -0.93
N GLY A 47 -7.81 -118.19 -0.55
CA GLY A 47 -8.93 -117.25 -0.48
C GLY A 47 -8.70 -116.12 0.53
N GLY A 48 -8.02 -116.39 1.64
CA GLY A 48 -7.61 -115.36 2.60
C GLY A 48 -6.52 -114.42 2.08
N LEU A 49 -5.61 -114.89 1.22
CA LEU A 49 -4.63 -114.06 0.54
C LEU A 49 -5.27 -113.21 -0.55
N GLU A 50 -6.18 -113.77 -1.33
CA GLU A 50 -6.95 -113.07 -2.36
C GLU A 50 -7.74 -111.91 -1.74
N SER A 51 -8.47 -112.16 -0.64
CA SER A 51 -9.17 -111.08 0.08
C SER A 51 -8.23 -109.99 0.63
N HIS A 52 -7.03 -110.36 1.10
CA HIS A 52 -6.04 -109.36 1.52
C HIS A 52 -5.49 -108.56 0.33
N ILE A 53 -5.29 -109.19 -0.83
CA ILE A 53 -4.88 -108.51 -2.06
C ILE A 53 -5.95 -107.49 -2.47
N ASP A 54 -7.23 -107.89 -2.50
CA ASP A 54 -8.34 -106.97 -2.84
C ASP A 54 -8.39 -105.77 -1.88
N GLN A 55 -8.17 -105.99 -0.57
CA GLN A 55 -8.11 -104.91 0.40
C GLN A 55 -6.91 -103.99 0.18
N LEU A 56 -5.74 -104.54 -0.16
CA LEU A 56 -4.56 -103.75 -0.46
C LEU A 56 -4.76 -102.93 -1.74
N GLU A 57 -5.32 -103.50 -2.79
CA GLU A 57 -5.65 -102.80 -4.03
C GLU A 57 -6.62 -101.64 -3.78
N SER A 58 -7.67 -101.86 -2.98
CA SER A 58 -8.60 -100.79 -2.57
C SER A 58 -7.91 -99.68 -1.79
N ARG A 59 -7.00 -100.02 -0.87
CA ARG A 59 -6.20 -99.03 -0.13
C ARG A 59 -5.25 -98.26 -1.02
N VAL A 60 -4.60 -98.91 -1.98
CA VAL A 60 -3.71 -98.28 -2.96
C VAL A 60 -4.50 -97.28 -3.81
N ALA A 61 -5.64 -97.70 -4.37
CA ALA A 61 -6.51 -96.79 -5.13
C ALA A 61 -6.98 -95.58 -4.30
N GLY A 62 -7.29 -95.79 -3.01
CA GLY A 62 -7.63 -94.71 -2.08
C GLY A 62 -6.47 -93.72 -1.84
N LEU A 63 -5.24 -94.24 -1.71
CA LEU A 63 -4.04 -93.42 -1.57
C LEU A 63 -3.73 -92.63 -2.85
N GLU A 64 -3.85 -93.25 -4.03
CA GLU A 64 -3.66 -92.58 -5.32
C GLU A 64 -4.61 -91.39 -5.48
N LEU A 65 -5.89 -91.55 -5.13
CA LEU A 65 -6.86 -90.46 -5.12
C LEU A 65 -6.51 -89.35 -4.11
N ALA A 66 -5.98 -89.72 -2.94
CA ALA A 66 -5.56 -88.75 -1.94
C ALA A 66 -4.33 -87.95 -2.40
N VAL A 67 -3.36 -88.61 -3.02
CA VAL A 67 -2.17 -87.98 -3.63
C VAL A 67 -2.59 -87.00 -4.71
N GLY A 68 -3.46 -87.40 -5.65
CA GLY A 68 -3.95 -86.49 -6.70
C GLY A 68 -4.68 -85.25 -6.14
N LYS A 69 -5.44 -85.40 -5.04
CA LYS A 69 -6.06 -84.25 -4.35
C LYS A 69 -5.03 -83.33 -3.69
N LEU A 70 -3.96 -83.89 -3.13
CA LEU A 70 -2.88 -83.09 -2.54
C LEU A 70 -2.10 -82.32 -3.60
N GLU A 71 -1.78 -82.96 -4.73
CA GLU A 71 -1.14 -82.30 -5.88
C GLU A 71 -1.98 -81.13 -6.42
N ALA A 72 -3.29 -81.33 -6.55
CA ALA A 72 -4.21 -80.25 -6.94
C ALA A 72 -4.24 -79.09 -5.92
N ARG A 73 -4.13 -79.39 -4.63
CA ARG A 73 -4.06 -78.35 -3.58
C ARG A 73 -2.72 -77.63 -3.58
N ILE A 74 -1.61 -78.34 -3.80
CA ILE A 74 -0.27 -77.76 -3.89
C ILE A 74 -0.22 -76.78 -5.06
N THR A 75 -0.66 -77.19 -6.25
CA THR A 75 -0.69 -76.32 -7.43
C THR A 75 -1.58 -75.09 -7.24
N GLN A 76 -2.69 -75.21 -6.50
CA GLN A 76 -3.51 -74.04 -6.15
C GLN A 76 -2.82 -73.09 -5.17
N LEU A 77 -2.08 -73.63 -4.18
CA LEU A 77 -1.33 -72.82 -3.23
C LEU A 77 -0.16 -72.11 -3.90
N GLU A 78 0.56 -72.77 -4.81
CA GLU A 78 1.64 -72.17 -5.59
C GLU A 78 1.14 -70.96 -6.39
N LYS A 79 -0.02 -71.06 -7.05
CA LYS A 79 -0.65 -69.91 -7.73
C LYS A 79 -0.96 -68.77 -6.77
N LYS A 80 -1.55 -69.07 -5.62
CA LYS A 80 -1.87 -68.05 -4.61
C LYS A 80 -0.62 -67.37 -4.05
N ILE A 81 0.48 -68.10 -3.92
CA ILE A 81 1.77 -67.56 -3.49
C ILE A 81 2.28 -66.59 -4.56
N GLY A 82 2.28 -66.98 -5.83
CA GLY A 82 2.65 -66.09 -6.94
C GLY A 82 1.81 -64.80 -6.99
N ASP A 83 0.48 -64.91 -6.88
CA ASP A 83 -0.42 -63.75 -6.84
C ASP A 83 -0.12 -62.82 -5.64
N LEU A 84 0.27 -63.38 -4.50
CA LEU A 84 0.65 -62.60 -3.31
C LEU A 84 2.00 -61.91 -3.50
N GLU A 85 2.99 -62.59 -4.09
CA GLU A 85 4.30 -62.01 -4.40
C GLU A 85 4.17 -60.81 -5.35
N GLU A 86 3.35 -60.92 -6.41
CA GLU A 86 3.07 -59.81 -7.32
C GLU A 86 2.41 -58.63 -6.60
N ARG A 87 1.44 -58.90 -5.71
CA ARG A 87 0.77 -57.86 -4.91
C ARG A 87 1.73 -57.18 -3.93
N VAL A 88 2.65 -57.92 -3.32
CA VAL A 88 3.67 -57.37 -2.43
C VAL A 88 4.60 -56.46 -3.21
N SER A 89 5.11 -56.90 -4.36
CA SER A 89 5.98 -56.09 -5.21
C SER A 89 5.28 -54.80 -5.70
N ALA A 90 4.00 -54.88 -6.06
CA ALA A 90 3.22 -53.69 -6.43
C ALA A 90 3.03 -52.71 -5.25
N LEU A 91 2.86 -53.22 -4.03
CA LEU A 91 2.76 -52.38 -2.83
C LEU A 91 4.11 -51.71 -2.49
N GLU A 92 5.22 -52.43 -2.62
CA GLU A 92 6.56 -51.89 -2.43
C GLU A 92 6.84 -50.74 -3.41
N GLY A 93 6.49 -50.92 -4.70
CA GLY A 93 6.61 -49.85 -5.69
C GLY A 93 5.77 -48.61 -5.35
N ARG A 94 4.51 -48.81 -4.93
CA ARG A 94 3.65 -47.70 -4.48
C ARG A 94 4.17 -47.01 -3.23
N MET A 95 4.85 -47.73 -2.34
CA MET A 95 5.46 -47.16 -1.15
C MET A 95 6.64 -46.27 -1.51
N GLY A 96 7.51 -46.71 -2.44
CA GLY A 96 8.60 -45.88 -2.98
C GLY A 96 8.09 -44.60 -3.64
N ASP A 97 7.05 -44.69 -4.47
CA ASP A 97 6.42 -43.50 -5.10
C ASP A 97 5.87 -42.50 -4.06
N LEU A 98 5.35 -43.00 -2.94
CA LEU A 98 4.84 -42.17 -1.85
C LEU A 98 5.97 -41.50 -1.07
N GLU A 99 7.06 -42.22 -0.81
CA GLU A 99 8.26 -41.68 -0.17
C GLU A 99 8.87 -40.54 -1.00
N GLU A 100 8.99 -40.71 -2.32
CA GLU A 100 9.49 -39.66 -3.22
C GLU A 100 8.57 -38.42 -3.22
N LYS A 101 7.25 -38.62 -3.25
CA LYS A 101 6.28 -37.52 -3.18
C LYS A 101 6.35 -36.78 -1.85
N LEU A 102 6.56 -37.51 -0.75
CA LEU A 102 6.69 -36.91 0.57
C LEU A 102 7.95 -36.04 0.65
N ALA A 103 9.10 -36.56 0.20
CA ALA A 103 10.35 -35.80 0.15
C ALA A 103 10.22 -34.53 -0.72
N ALA A 104 9.53 -34.62 -1.86
CA ALA A 104 9.27 -33.46 -2.72
C ALA A 104 8.35 -32.42 -2.04
N LEU A 105 7.37 -32.85 -1.26
CA LEU A 105 6.50 -31.97 -0.48
C LEU A 105 7.27 -31.27 0.65
N GLU A 106 8.12 -31.99 1.38
CA GLU A 106 8.98 -31.42 2.43
C GLU A 106 9.89 -30.31 1.87
N LEU A 107 10.50 -30.53 0.70
CA LEU A 107 11.32 -29.53 0.02
C LEU A 107 10.49 -28.31 -0.46
N ARG A 108 9.22 -28.52 -0.84
CA ARG A 108 8.33 -27.41 -1.17
C ARG A 108 7.93 -26.60 0.06
N VAL A 109 7.68 -27.25 1.19
CA VAL A 109 7.32 -26.59 2.45
C VAL A 109 8.48 -25.72 2.94
N THR A 110 9.68 -26.26 3.02
CA THR A 110 10.89 -25.50 3.41
C THR A 110 11.11 -24.28 2.53
N LYS A 111 10.97 -24.42 1.20
CA LYS A 111 11.06 -23.27 0.28
C LYS A 111 9.95 -22.22 0.49
N LEU A 112 8.75 -22.64 0.90
CA LEU A 112 7.68 -21.71 1.23
C LEU A 112 7.96 -20.96 2.53
N GLU A 113 8.51 -21.63 3.53
CA GLU A 113 8.95 -21.02 4.80
C GLU A 113 10.03 -19.96 4.55
N GLU A 114 11.06 -20.26 3.76
CA GLU A 114 12.08 -19.29 3.38
C GLU A 114 11.50 -18.04 2.68
N ARG A 115 10.55 -18.26 1.76
CA ARG A 115 9.86 -17.17 1.07
C ARG A 115 9.01 -16.33 2.02
N LEU A 116 8.37 -16.95 3.00
CA LEU A 116 7.56 -16.27 4.00
C LEU A 116 8.45 -15.38 4.89
N SER A 117 9.56 -15.91 5.41
CA SER A 117 10.52 -15.12 6.19
C SER A 117 11.11 -13.95 5.38
N ALA A 118 11.41 -14.16 4.10
CA ALA A 118 11.87 -13.08 3.22
C ALA A 118 10.80 -12.00 3.00
N LEU A 119 9.52 -12.38 2.93
CA LEU A 119 8.40 -11.43 2.83
C LEU A 119 8.22 -10.64 4.13
N GLU A 120 8.29 -11.29 5.30
CA GLU A 120 8.21 -10.63 6.61
C GLU A 120 9.30 -9.56 6.76
N LEU A 121 10.55 -9.87 6.40
CA LEU A 121 11.66 -8.90 6.39
C LEU A 121 11.46 -7.75 5.39
N ARG A 122 10.74 -7.99 4.29
CA ARG A 122 10.40 -6.91 3.34
C ARG A 122 9.30 -6.02 3.88
N VAL A 123 8.29 -6.59 4.54
CA VAL A 123 7.21 -5.84 5.20
C VAL A 123 7.78 -4.94 6.29
N GLY A 124 8.62 -5.47 7.19
CA GLY A 124 9.26 -4.65 8.23
C GLY A 124 10.07 -3.46 7.67
N ARG A 125 10.83 -3.67 6.58
CA ARG A 125 11.55 -2.57 5.90
C ARG A 125 10.62 -1.52 5.28
N VAL A 126 9.43 -1.92 4.82
CA VAL A 126 8.44 -0.98 4.29
C VAL A 126 7.83 -0.16 5.42
N GLU A 127 7.51 -0.79 6.55
CA GLU A 127 7.00 -0.12 7.76
C GLU A 127 7.99 0.92 8.30
N GLU A 128 9.28 0.57 8.41
CA GLU A 128 10.33 1.52 8.81
C GLU A 128 10.43 2.72 7.87
N ARG A 129 10.35 2.49 6.55
CA ARG A 129 10.38 3.57 5.55
C ARG A 129 9.13 4.46 5.64
N LEU A 130 7.97 3.89 5.91
CA LEU A 130 6.73 4.64 6.07
C LEU A 130 6.80 5.54 7.30
N SER A 131 7.24 5.01 8.44
CA SER A 131 7.43 5.79 9.67
C SER A 131 8.43 6.94 9.47
N ALA A 132 9.53 6.69 8.76
CA ALA A 132 10.49 7.75 8.42
C ALA A 132 9.91 8.83 7.49
N LEU A 133 9.01 8.46 6.58
CA LEU A 133 8.31 9.42 5.72
C LEU A 133 7.28 10.24 6.50
N GLU A 134 6.53 9.61 7.40
CA GLU A 134 5.59 10.30 8.30
C GLU A 134 6.31 11.36 9.14
N GLY A 135 7.47 11.02 9.70
CA GLY A 135 8.31 11.98 10.42
C GLY A 135 8.73 13.18 9.56
N LYS A 136 9.21 12.92 8.33
CA LYS A 136 9.58 14.00 7.38
C LYS A 136 8.40 14.89 7.00
N VAL A 137 7.20 14.32 6.84
CA VAL A 137 5.99 15.09 6.56
C VAL A 137 5.63 15.98 7.75
N GLY A 138 5.75 15.48 8.97
CA GLY A 138 5.62 16.27 10.19
C GLY A 138 6.58 17.46 10.24
N ASP A 139 7.88 17.22 10.04
CA ASP A 139 8.92 18.26 10.02
C ASP A 139 8.64 19.33 8.95
N LEU A 140 8.17 18.93 7.76
CA LEU A 140 7.79 19.86 6.69
C LEU A 140 6.57 20.68 7.07
N GLY A 141 5.58 20.09 7.75
CA GLY A 141 4.42 20.79 8.28
C GLY A 141 4.83 21.89 9.27
N GLU A 142 5.70 21.59 10.23
CA GLU A 142 6.20 22.58 11.19
C GLU A 142 6.97 23.72 10.51
N ARG A 143 7.81 23.39 9.52
CA ARG A 143 8.54 24.40 8.74
C ARG A 143 7.61 25.31 7.95
N LEU A 144 6.53 24.76 7.38
CA LEU A 144 5.55 25.54 6.64
C LEU A 144 4.84 26.52 7.55
N SER A 145 4.35 26.08 8.72
CA SER A 145 3.71 26.97 9.70
C SER A 145 4.66 28.05 10.22
N ALA A 146 5.94 27.72 10.42
CA ALA A 146 6.95 28.72 10.78
C ALA A 146 7.19 29.75 9.66
N LEU A 147 7.16 29.34 8.40
CA LEU A 147 7.27 30.25 7.25
C LEU A 147 6.04 31.15 7.13
N GLU A 148 4.83 30.60 7.28
CA GLU A 148 3.58 31.37 7.27
C GLU A 148 3.60 32.47 8.32
N LEU A 149 4.02 32.15 9.56
CA LEU A 149 4.16 33.15 10.63
C LEU A 149 5.22 34.21 10.31
N ARG A 150 6.33 33.83 9.64
CA ARG A 150 7.35 34.80 9.24
C ARG A 150 6.84 35.74 8.15
N VAL A 151 6.03 35.24 7.22
CA VAL A 151 5.43 36.05 6.16
C VAL A 151 4.47 37.07 6.78
N THR A 152 3.56 36.65 7.66
CA THR A 152 2.62 37.59 8.32
C THR A 152 3.36 38.66 9.13
N GLN A 153 4.41 38.28 9.86
CA GLN A 153 5.26 39.25 10.58
C GLN A 153 5.98 40.23 9.64
N LEU A 154 6.38 39.78 8.44
CA LEU A 154 6.99 40.66 7.46
C LEU A 154 5.98 41.63 6.85
N GLU A 155 4.76 41.16 6.55
CA GLU A 155 3.65 41.98 6.06
C GLU A 155 3.32 43.10 7.07
N GLU A 156 3.13 42.76 8.35
CA GLU A 156 2.89 43.74 9.42
C GLU A 156 4.01 44.78 9.54
N ARG A 157 5.28 44.32 9.46
CA ARG A 157 6.43 45.24 9.51
C ARG A 157 6.50 46.16 8.31
N LEU A 158 6.08 45.67 7.13
CA LEU A 158 6.11 46.43 5.90
C LEU A 158 5.03 47.51 5.93
N GLU A 159 3.82 47.16 6.39
CA GLU A 159 2.72 48.09 6.61
C GLU A 159 3.10 49.21 7.60
N GLN A 160 3.71 48.84 8.74
CA GLN A 160 4.21 49.83 9.70
C GLN A 160 5.29 50.74 9.11
N ARG A 161 6.16 50.22 8.25
CA ARG A 161 7.21 51.02 7.59
C ARG A 161 6.62 51.97 6.57
N ILE A 162 5.64 51.52 5.78
CA ILE A 162 4.91 52.38 4.82
C ILE A 162 4.23 53.51 5.58
N GLY A 163 3.45 53.23 6.63
CA GLY A 163 2.79 54.26 7.42
C GLY A 163 3.75 55.29 8.03
N ARG A 164 4.92 54.86 8.51
CA ARG A 164 5.97 55.79 8.99
C ARG A 164 6.56 56.66 7.87
N VAL A 165 6.71 56.11 6.67
CA VAL A 165 7.19 56.87 5.51
C VAL A 165 6.14 57.90 5.10
N GLU A 166 4.88 57.51 5.01
CA GLU A 166 3.76 58.40 4.69
C GLU A 166 3.67 59.56 5.71
N GLU A 167 3.78 59.28 7.00
CA GLU A 167 3.80 60.30 8.05
C GLU A 167 4.97 61.28 7.88
N LYS A 168 6.18 60.75 7.63
CA LYS A 168 7.38 61.58 7.40
C LYS A 168 7.26 62.43 6.14
N VAL A 169 6.77 61.87 5.04
CA VAL A 169 6.54 62.58 3.77
C VAL A 169 5.52 63.68 3.98
N SER A 170 4.42 63.40 4.69
CA SER A 170 3.39 64.39 5.01
C SER A 170 3.93 65.53 5.88
N ARG A 171 4.74 65.21 6.89
CA ARG A 171 5.43 66.21 7.73
C ARG A 171 6.41 67.05 6.92
N LEU A 172 7.18 66.42 6.03
CA LEU A 172 8.11 67.12 5.15
C LEU A 172 7.36 68.07 4.20
N GLY A 173 6.28 67.60 3.58
CA GLY A 173 5.42 68.39 2.70
C GLY A 173 4.88 69.64 3.37
N ARG A 174 4.35 69.51 4.61
CA ARG A 174 3.92 70.66 5.42
C ARG A 174 5.08 71.60 5.77
N GLY A 175 6.26 71.05 6.12
CA GLY A 175 7.44 71.85 6.42
C GLY A 175 7.91 72.68 5.22
N VAL A 176 8.01 72.06 4.04
CA VAL A 176 8.36 72.73 2.78
C VAL A 176 7.33 73.79 2.42
N ARG A 177 6.03 73.50 2.54
CA ARG A 177 4.94 74.48 2.34
C ARG A 177 5.13 75.69 3.25
N SER A 178 5.30 75.46 4.56
CA SER A 178 5.46 76.53 5.56
C SER A 178 6.67 77.43 5.28
N VAL A 179 7.81 76.84 4.88
CA VAL A 179 9.00 77.61 4.50
C VAL A 179 8.74 78.44 3.23
N ASN A 180 8.10 77.85 2.22
CA ASN A 180 7.76 78.57 0.99
C ASN A 180 6.82 79.75 1.26
N GLU A 181 5.77 79.55 2.07
CA GLU A 181 4.84 80.62 2.44
C GLU A 181 5.55 81.77 3.16
N LEU A 182 6.45 81.46 4.11
CA LEU A 182 7.26 82.46 4.80
C LEU A 182 8.07 83.31 3.80
N PHE A 183 8.77 82.67 2.86
CA PHE A 183 9.57 83.40 1.86
C PHE A 183 8.69 84.28 0.96
N LEU A 184 7.53 83.78 0.53
CA LEU A 184 6.63 84.55 -0.32
C LEU A 184 6.01 85.73 0.42
N ASP A 185 5.63 85.56 1.68
CA ASP A 185 5.17 86.64 2.55
C ASP A 185 6.25 87.71 2.71
N ILE A 186 7.52 87.32 2.93
CA ILE A 186 8.67 88.23 3.01
C ILE A 186 8.91 88.94 1.67
N PHE A 187 8.95 88.20 0.56
CA PHE A 187 9.20 88.79 -0.77
C PHE A 187 8.09 89.77 -1.18
N GLY A 188 6.84 89.46 -0.86
CA GLY A 188 5.71 90.36 -1.05
C GLY A 188 5.81 91.60 -0.16
N TYR A 189 6.16 91.42 1.12
CA TYR A 189 6.27 92.53 2.09
C TYR A 189 7.43 93.49 1.77
N GLU A 190 8.61 92.97 1.45
CA GLU A 190 9.79 93.75 1.04
C GLU A 190 9.63 94.29 -0.40
N GLY A 191 8.61 93.81 -1.13
CA GLY A 191 8.35 94.05 -2.56
C GLY A 191 9.57 93.80 -3.43
N VAL A 192 10.24 92.69 -3.16
CA VAL A 192 11.23 92.08 -4.07
C VAL A 192 10.58 91.77 -5.42
N LEU A 193 9.32 91.35 -5.40
CA LEU A 193 8.48 91.17 -6.58
C LEU A 193 7.45 92.30 -6.66
N ARG A 194 7.39 92.97 -7.81
CA ARG A 194 6.38 94.01 -8.08
C ARG A 194 5.05 93.38 -8.46
N ALA A 195 3.95 94.09 -8.21
CA ALA A 195 2.60 93.62 -8.52
C ALA A 195 2.47 93.22 -10.00
N GLU A 196 3.07 93.99 -10.91
CA GLU A 196 3.03 93.72 -12.35
C GLU A 196 3.73 92.39 -12.72
N ALA A 197 4.79 92.02 -12.00
CA ALA A 197 5.50 90.76 -12.21
C ALA A 197 4.72 89.56 -11.65
N VAL A 198 3.99 89.75 -10.55
CA VAL A 198 3.09 88.73 -9.99
C VAL A 198 1.89 88.51 -10.92
N THR A 199 1.32 89.58 -11.48
CA THR A 199 0.25 89.50 -12.49
C THR A 199 0.73 88.85 -13.78
N PHE A 200 2.00 89.03 -14.19
CA PHE A 200 2.57 88.27 -15.31
C PHE A 200 2.59 86.76 -15.04
N ALA A 201 2.98 86.35 -13.82
CA ALA A 201 3.02 84.94 -13.42
C ALA A 201 1.62 84.27 -13.38
N LYS A 202 0.54 85.06 -13.39
CA LYS A 202 -0.86 84.60 -13.47
C LYS A 202 -1.15 83.78 -14.73
N SER A 203 -0.44 84.02 -15.84
CA SER A 203 -0.62 83.26 -17.09
C SER A 203 -0.33 81.76 -16.92
N GLU A 204 0.47 81.40 -15.92
CA GLU A 204 0.80 80.01 -15.58
C GLU A 204 -0.31 79.28 -14.80
N LEU A 205 -1.33 80.01 -14.31
CA LEU A 205 -2.40 79.47 -13.46
C LEU A 205 -3.60 78.92 -14.25
N ALA A 206 -3.64 79.12 -15.57
CA ALA A 206 -4.75 78.67 -16.41
C ALA A 206 -5.03 77.16 -16.28
N ARG A 207 -3.97 76.36 -16.11
CA ARG A 207 -4.05 74.90 -15.96
C ARG A 207 -4.72 74.43 -14.66
N VAL A 208 -4.81 75.31 -13.65
CA VAL A 208 -5.54 75.00 -12.40
C VAL A 208 -7.04 74.87 -12.65
N LEU A 209 -7.56 75.54 -13.69
CA LEU A 209 -8.98 75.49 -14.07
C LEU A 209 -9.37 74.18 -14.77
N GLU A 210 -8.40 73.33 -15.11
CA GLU A 210 -8.61 72.02 -15.74
C GLU A 210 -8.68 70.87 -14.71
N LEU A 211 -8.54 71.17 -13.42
CA LEU A 211 -8.62 70.17 -12.35
C LEU A 211 -10.07 69.68 -12.17
N ALA A 212 -10.20 68.41 -11.74
CA ALA A 212 -11.49 67.79 -11.48
C ALA A 212 -12.24 68.48 -10.32
N GLU A 213 -13.58 68.37 -10.29
CA GLU A 213 -14.45 69.14 -9.39
C GLU A 213 -14.09 68.99 -7.89
N ASN A 214 -13.71 67.80 -7.42
CA ASN A 214 -13.32 67.57 -6.02
C ASN A 214 -11.94 68.20 -5.74
N PRO A 215 -11.68 69.00 -4.67
CA PRO A 215 -12.48 69.34 -3.48
C PRO A 215 -13.37 70.59 -3.54
N LEU A 216 -13.40 71.32 -4.64
CA LEU A 216 -14.09 72.62 -4.68
C LEU A 216 -15.56 72.49 -5.11
N THR A 217 -16.43 73.22 -4.44
CA THR A 217 -17.82 73.38 -4.87
C THR A 217 -17.90 74.18 -6.18
N LYS A 218 -19.03 74.07 -6.91
CA LYS A 218 -19.26 74.85 -8.13
C LYS A 218 -19.19 76.36 -7.89
N GLU A 219 -19.62 76.80 -6.70
CA GLU A 219 -19.53 78.19 -6.27
C GLU A 219 -18.08 78.62 -6.06
N GLU A 220 -17.26 77.80 -5.39
CA GLU A 220 -15.82 78.06 -5.21
C GLU A 220 -15.06 78.07 -6.54
N TRP A 221 -15.43 77.20 -7.49
CA TRP A 221 -14.88 77.21 -8.85
C TRP A 221 -15.23 78.49 -9.61
N SER A 222 -16.47 78.96 -9.51
CA SER A 222 -16.91 80.22 -10.08
C SER A 222 -16.15 81.39 -9.44
N ARG A 223 -15.99 81.35 -8.12
CA ARG A 223 -15.28 82.38 -7.35
C ARG A 223 -13.79 82.42 -7.67
N LEU A 224 -13.15 81.26 -7.80
CA LEU A 224 -11.75 81.15 -8.24
C LEU A 224 -11.55 81.82 -9.60
N LYS A 225 -12.43 81.55 -10.57
CA LYS A 225 -12.37 82.20 -11.90
C LYS A 225 -12.49 83.71 -11.78
N GLN A 226 -13.44 84.22 -10.99
CA GLN A 226 -13.59 85.67 -10.76
C GLN A 226 -12.33 86.30 -10.13
N LEU A 227 -11.72 85.65 -9.15
CA LEU A 227 -10.49 86.15 -8.51
C LEU A 227 -9.31 86.13 -9.48
N LEU A 228 -9.23 85.11 -10.34
CA LEU A 228 -8.23 85.01 -11.40
C LEU A 228 -8.51 85.90 -12.61
N GLU A 229 -9.60 86.64 -12.67
CA GLU A 229 -9.77 87.68 -13.70
C GLU A 229 -9.17 89.01 -13.26
N LYS A 230 -9.07 89.27 -11.95
CA LYS A 230 -8.55 90.54 -11.40
C LYS A 230 -7.03 90.62 -11.45
N ASP A 231 -6.51 91.77 -11.89
CA ASP A 231 -5.06 92.03 -11.98
C ASP A 231 -4.47 92.68 -10.72
N ASP A 232 -5.34 93.17 -9.83
CA ASP A 232 -5.00 93.71 -8.52
C ASP A 232 -5.96 93.14 -7.47
N LEU A 233 -5.47 92.29 -6.58
CA LEU A 233 -6.27 91.69 -5.51
C LEU A 233 -6.12 92.51 -4.24
N ASN A 234 -7.24 92.79 -3.57
CA ASN A 234 -7.19 93.33 -2.21
C ASN A 234 -6.87 92.21 -1.18
N LEU A 235 -6.63 92.57 0.09
CA LEU A 235 -6.24 91.60 1.11
C LEU A 235 -7.28 90.48 1.32
N GLU A 236 -8.57 90.82 1.34
CA GLU A 236 -9.64 89.85 1.58
C GLU A 236 -9.76 88.87 0.41
N GLU A 237 -9.67 89.38 -0.82
CA GLU A 237 -9.69 88.59 -2.06
C GLU A 237 -8.46 87.67 -2.16
N ALA A 238 -7.28 88.16 -1.76
CA ALA A 238 -6.07 87.35 -1.72
C ALA A 238 -6.14 86.24 -0.67
N GLN A 239 -6.74 86.51 0.49
CA GLN A 239 -7.00 85.50 1.53
C GLN A 239 -8.05 84.47 1.11
N GLU A 240 -9.09 84.90 0.39
CA GLU A 240 -10.09 84.01 -0.18
C GLU A 240 -9.47 83.08 -1.23
N LEU A 241 -8.64 83.64 -2.12
CA LEU A 241 -7.87 82.87 -3.10
C LEU A 241 -6.94 81.86 -2.43
N TYR A 242 -6.29 82.26 -1.33
CA TYR A 242 -5.45 81.36 -0.53
C TYR A 242 -6.26 80.19 0.06
N ARG A 243 -7.44 80.43 0.63
CA ARG A 243 -8.29 79.35 1.18
C ARG A 243 -8.69 78.34 0.11
N ILE A 244 -9.02 78.82 -1.09
CA ILE A 244 -9.34 77.95 -2.23
C ILE A 244 -8.11 77.15 -2.66
N ALA A 245 -6.96 77.82 -2.77
CA ALA A 245 -5.70 77.17 -3.12
C ALA A 245 -5.28 76.11 -2.09
N ASP A 246 -5.40 76.40 -0.80
CA ASP A 246 -5.06 75.50 0.30
C ASP A 246 -5.88 74.21 0.25
N LYS A 247 -7.20 74.31 0.03
CA LYS A 247 -8.07 73.15 -0.19
C LYS A 247 -7.60 72.31 -1.38
N LEU A 248 -7.27 72.95 -2.49
CA LEU A 248 -6.77 72.24 -3.66
C LEU A 248 -5.44 71.54 -3.38
N VAL A 249 -4.52 72.14 -2.59
CA VAL A 249 -3.20 71.52 -2.31
C VAL A 249 -3.36 70.28 -1.42
N GLU A 250 -4.35 70.25 -0.52
CA GLU A 250 -4.61 69.07 0.32
C GLU A 250 -5.03 67.84 -0.51
N GLU A 251 -5.83 68.02 -1.56
CA GLU A 251 -6.29 66.90 -2.41
C GLU A 251 -5.41 66.65 -3.64
N HIS A 252 -4.87 67.70 -4.24
CA HIS A 252 -4.10 67.67 -5.51
C HIS A 252 -2.68 68.19 -5.35
N GLY A 253 -2.09 67.97 -4.17
CA GLY A 253 -0.73 68.40 -3.85
C GLY A 253 0.37 67.72 -4.68
N ASP A 254 0.03 66.70 -5.46
CA ASP A 254 0.89 66.10 -6.49
C ASP A 254 1.04 66.99 -7.74
N ARG A 255 0.08 67.89 -7.97
CA ARG A 255 0.07 68.77 -9.15
C ARG A 255 0.69 70.12 -8.85
N ILE A 256 1.74 70.46 -9.60
CA ILE A 256 2.50 71.70 -9.40
C ILE A 256 1.66 72.95 -9.64
N GLU A 257 0.63 72.87 -10.48
CA GLU A 257 -0.30 73.95 -10.80
C GLU A 257 -0.98 74.50 -9.55
N VAL A 258 -1.34 73.62 -8.63
CA VAL A 258 -2.03 73.98 -7.40
C VAL A 258 -1.10 74.74 -6.44
N TRP A 259 0.16 74.31 -6.36
CA TRP A 259 1.19 75.03 -5.61
C TRP A 259 1.47 76.41 -6.20
N LYS A 260 1.44 76.57 -7.54
CA LYS A 260 1.54 77.88 -8.18
C LYS A 260 0.39 78.81 -7.77
N LEU A 261 -0.84 78.29 -7.67
CA LEU A 261 -2.00 79.07 -7.20
C LEU A 261 -1.82 79.50 -5.73
N LEU A 262 -1.37 78.58 -4.88
CA LEU A 262 -1.04 78.87 -3.47
C LEU A 262 0.01 79.99 -3.38
N TRP A 263 1.09 79.89 -4.17
CA TRP A 263 2.15 80.89 -4.19
C TRP A 263 1.67 82.26 -4.66
N TYR A 264 0.88 82.30 -5.74
CA TYR A 264 0.29 83.52 -6.27
C TYR A 264 -0.58 84.23 -5.21
N SER A 265 -1.44 83.47 -4.50
CA SER A 265 -2.27 84.04 -3.43
C SER A 265 -1.45 84.64 -2.29
N ARG A 266 -0.37 83.96 -1.86
CA ARG A 266 0.54 84.43 -0.79
C ARG A 266 1.31 85.69 -1.18
N LEU A 267 1.80 85.77 -2.41
CA LEU A 267 2.45 86.98 -2.93
C LEU A 267 1.52 88.19 -2.86
N TRP A 268 0.25 88.03 -3.25
CA TRP A 268 -0.75 89.09 -3.15
C TRP A 268 -1.04 89.49 -1.70
N ILE A 269 -1.09 88.55 -0.76
CA ILE A 269 -1.22 88.86 0.67
C ILE A 269 -0.05 89.73 1.14
N GLY A 270 1.19 89.34 0.83
CA GLY A 270 2.40 90.09 1.19
C GLY A 270 2.42 91.51 0.60
N ILE A 271 2.07 91.67 -0.67
CA ILE A 271 1.96 92.98 -1.35
C ILE A 271 0.94 93.88 -0.63
N ASN A 272 -0.23 93.33 -0.28
CA ASN A 272 -1.26 94.08 0.43
C ASN A 272 -0.81 94.49 1.85
N TRP A 273 -0.10 93.62 2.58
CA TRP A 273 0.50 93.98 3.87
C TRP A 273 1.49 95.14 3.75
N ARG A 274 2.34 95.13 2.72
CA ARG A 274 3.25 96.24 2.43
C ARG A 274 2.48 97.55 2.19
N ARG A 275 1.48 97.52 1.29
CA ARG A 275 0.65 98.70 0.96
C ARG A 275 0.00 99.29 2.22
N MET A 276 -0.56 98.45 3.08
CA MET A 276 -1.13 98.89 4.36
C MET A 276 -0.07 99.48 5.31
N ALA A 277 1.11 98.88 5.40
CA ALA A 277 2.20 99.40 6.24
C ALA A 277 2.69 100.78 5.75
N GLU A 278 2.82 100.97 4.43
CA GLU A 278 3.16 102.26 3.82
C GLU A 278 2.08 103.31 4.08
N GLN A 279 0.80 102.95 3.95
CA GLN A 279 -0.33 103.84 4.28
C GLN A 279 -0.34 104.24 5.75
N ARG A 280 -0.09 103.29 6.67
CA ARG A 280 0.03 103.57 8.12
C ARG A 280 1.20 104.50 8.41
N LYS A 281 2.37 104.29 7.81
CA LYS A 281 3.53 105.18 7.94
C LYS A 281 3.19 106.60 7.45
N LYS A 282 2.54 106.72 6.29
CA LYS A 282 2.09 108.01 5.75
C LYS A 282 1.08 108.70 6.68
N ALA A 283 0.10 107.95 7.21
CA ALA A 283 -0.88 108.48 8.16
C ALA A 283 -0.24 108.92 9.49
N GLN A 284 0.74 108.18 10.01
CA GLN A 284 1.50 108.55 11.21
C GLN A 284 2.38 109.79 10.98
N GLN A 285 3.02 109.89 9.82
CA GLN A 285 3.80 111.08 9.43
C GLN A 285 2.90 112.31 9.28
N GLN A 286 1.70 112.15 8.71
CA GLN A 286 0.71 113.22 8.61
C GLN A 286 0.17 113.64 9.98
N ALA A 287 -0.10 112.68 10.88
CA ALA A 287 -0.52 112.97 12.25
C ALA A 287 0.59 113.65 13.08
N ALA A 288 1.85 113.26 12.90
CA ALA A 288 3.00 113.89 13.55
C ALA A 288 3.36 115.27 12.98
N GLN A 289 2.92 115.60 11.75
CA GLN A 289 3.04 116.94 11.17
C GLN A 289 1.88 117.87 11.55
N GLN A 290 0.79 117.33 12.10
CA GLN A 290 -0.41 118.07 12.53
C GLN A 290 -0.50 118.26 14.06
N ALA A 291 0.44 117.69 14.82
CA ALA A 291 0.60 117.85 16.27
C ALA A 291 1.79 118.75 16.58
#